data_AF-X1SQA0-F1
#
_entry.id   AF-X1SQA0-F1
#
_cell.length_a   1.000
_cell.length_b   1.000
_cell.length_c   1.000
_cell.angle_alpha   90.00
_cell.angle_beta   90.00
_cell.angle_gamma   90.00
#
_symmetry.space_group_name_H-M   'P 1'
#
loop_
_entity.id
_entity.type
_entity.pdbx_description
1 polymer ?
#
loop_
_entity_poly.entity_id
_entity_poly.type
_entity_poly.pdbx_seq_one_letter_code
_entity_poly.pdbx_strand_id
1 'polypeptide(L)'
;WGMAYNLCMKLGNRAMVLVDLGHHALGTNIEQIVAYLLDEGKLGGFHFNNKKYADDDLTVGSINPYEFFLIFNELVSAEEDGIKANIAYMIDQCHNLKPKIEEMIQSVENIHKTYAKALIVDRKSLRKFQQDEDIIMAEKIITEAFDTDITPLLFKVREEMGVPLDPLEFFRESGYLEKIQRHR
;
A
#
# COMPACT_ATOMS: atom_id res chain seq x y z
N TRP A 1 -16.14 7.82 0.89
CA TRP A 1 -16.38 6.60 0.09
C TRP A 1 -17.86 6.36 -0.26
N GLY A 2 -18.83 6.39 0.68
CA GLY A 2 -20.24 6.05 0.39
C GLY A 2 -20.92 6.85 -0.73
N MET A 3 -20.69 8.17 -0.79
CA MET A 3 -21.19 8.99 -1.91
C MET A 3 -20.51 8.66 -3.25
N ALA A 4 -19.21 8.34 -3.24
CA ALA A 4 -18.49 7.91 -4.43
C ALA A 4 -19.03 6.56 -4.94
N TYR A 5 -19.28 5.61 -4.04
CA TYR A 5 -19.95 4.34 -4.36
C TYR A 5 -21.34 4.57 -4.97
N ASN A 6 -22.19 5.41 -4.34
CA ASN A 6 -23.52 5.72 -4.86
C ASN A 6 -23.48 6.32 -6.27
N LEU A 7 -22.53 7.23 -6.52
CA LEU A 7 -22.31 7.82 -7.83
C LEU A 7 -21.89 6.76 -8.86
N CYS A 8 -20.96 5.87 -8.51
CA CYS A 8 -20.52 4.78 -9.38
C CYS A 8 -21.67 3.85 -9.75
N MET A 9 -22.54 3.51 -8.79
CA MET A 9 -23.72 2.69 -9.06
C MET A 9 -24.68 3.35 -10.05
N LYS A 10 -24.81 4.68 -10.03
CA LYS A 10 -25.66 5.42 -10.98
C LYS A 10 -25.04 5.60 -12.37
N LEU A 11 -23.71 5.72 -12.45
CA LEU A 11 -22.98 5.89 -13.72
C LEU A 11 -22.80 4.57 -14.49
N GLY A 12 -22.88 3.43 -13.80
CA GLY A 12 -22.83 2.08 -14.39
C GLY A 12 -21.48 1.39 -14.24
N ASN A 13 -21.31 0.27 -14.92
CA ASN A 13 -20.25 -0.72 -14.63
C ASN A 13 -18.81 -0.24 -14.89
N ARG A 14 -18.61 0.85 -15.66
CA ARG A 14 -17.28 1.42 -15.90
C ARG A 14 -16.84 2.41 -14.83
N ALA A 15 -17.74 2.85 -13.96
CA ALA A 15 -17.43 3.77 -12.88
C ALA A 15 -17.03 2.99 -11.62
N MET A 16 -15.88 3.38 -11.07
CA MET A 16 -15.24 2.74 -9.92
C MET A 16 -14.79 3.81 -8.91
N VAL A 17 -14.65 3.42 -7.65
CA VAL A 17 -14.19 4.29 -6.56
C VAL A 17 -12.67 4.27 -6.50
N LEU A 18 -12.08 5.46 -6.43
CA LEU A 18 -10.67 5.65 -6.11
C LEU A 18 -10.55 6.00 -4.63
N VAL A 19 -9.63 5.32 -3.92
CA VAL A 19 -9.39 5.52 -2.49
C VAL A 19 -8.07 6.25 -2.31
N ASP A 20 -8.14 7.49 -1.82
CA ASP A 20 -6.98 8.24 -1.36
C ASP A 20 -6.81 8.09 0.15
N LEU A 21 -5.61 7.70 0.60
CA LEU A 21 -5.36 7.46 2.03
C LEU A 21 -5.53 8.73 2.86
N GLY A 22 -5.27 9.90 2.27
CA GLY A 22 -5.44 11.24 2.82
C GLY A 22 -6.89 11.64 3.12
N HIS A 23 -7.86 11.15 2.35
CA HIS A 23 -9.20 11.77 2.22
C HIS A 23 -10.28 11.21 3.16
N HIS A 24 -9.88 10.81 4.36
CA HIS A 24 -10.74 10.21 5.36
C HIS A 24 -10.66 10.98 6.69
N ALA A 25 -11.79 11.05 7.40
CA ALA A 25 -11.81 11.64 8.74
C ALA A 25 -10.85 10.90 9.69
N LEU A 26 -10.34 11.60 10.70
CA LEU A 26 -9.45 11.02 11.70
C LEU A 26 -10.11 9.82 12.40
N GLY A 27 -9.37 8.72 12.53
CA GLY A 27 -9.86 7.47 13.14
C GLY A 27 -10.75 6.61 12.24
N THR A 28 -10.90 6.95 10.95
CA THR A 28 -11.57 6.07 9.98
C THR A 28 -10.75 4.80 9.78
N ASN A 29 -11.39 3.64 9.87
CA ASN A 29 -10.82 2.37 9.43
C ASN A 29 -10.85 2.32 7.90
N ILE A 30 -9.70 2.53 7.25
CA ILE A 30 -9.61 2.66 5.78
C ILE A 30 -9.62 1.28 5.13
N GLU A 31 -8.94 0.31 5.73
CA GLU A 31 -8.88 -1.08 5.30
C GLU A 31 -10.27 -1.74 5.27
N GLN A 32 -11.18 -1.41 6.19
CA GLN A 32 -12.59 -1.81 6.13
C GLN A 32 -13.31 -1.25 4.90
N ILE A 33 -13.04 0.02 4.55
CA ILE A 33 -13.61 0.64 3.33
C ILE A 33 -13.10 -0.09 2.09
N VAL A 34 -11.81 -0.43 2.07
CA VAL A 34 -11.18 -1.20 1.00
C VAL A 34 -11.84 -2.57 0.86
N ALA A 35 -11.96 -3.33 1.95
CA ALA A 35 -12.63 -4.63 1.98
C ALA A 35 -14.08 -4.55 1.45
N TYR A 36 -14.83 -3.54 1.88
CA TYR A 36 -16.20 -3.32 1.41
C TYR A 36 -16.26 -3.02 -0.09
N LEU A 37 -15.39 -2.14 -0.59
CA LEU A 37 -15.36 -1.80 -2.01
C LEU A 37 -14.87 -2.96 -2.89
N LEU A 38 -14.03 -3.86 -2.36
CA LEU A 38 -13.62 -5.10 -3.01
C LEU A 38 -14.79 -6.06 -3.16
N ASP A 39 -15.51 -6.34 -2.06
CA ASP A 39 -16.68 -7.22 -2.03
C ASP A 39 -17.78 -6.74 -3.00
N GLU A 40 -18.03 -5.43 -3.02
CA GLU A 40 -19.01 -4.80 -3.92
C GLU A 40 -18.51 -4.65 -5.36
N GLY A 41 -17.27 -5.05 -5.67
CA GLY A 41 -16.68 -4.92 -7.01
C GLY A 41 -16.60 -3.47 -7.49
N LYS A 42 -16.36 -2.52 -6.58
CA LYS A 42 -16.30 -1.08 -6.83
C LYS A 42 -14.99 -0.41 -6.47
N LEU A 43 -13.98 -1.15 -6.03
CA LEU A 43 -12.62 -0.62 -5.88
C LEU A 43 -11.94 -0.51 -7.25
N GLY A 44 -11.67 0.73 -7.68
CA GLY A 44 -11.01 1.02 -8.96
C GLY A 44 -9.52 1.30 -8.83
N GLY A 45 -9.08 1.86 -7.71
CA GLY A 45 -7.68 2.22 -7.54
C GLY A 45 -7.38 2.95 -6.25
N PHE A 46 -6.10 3.26 -6.08
CA PHE A 46 -5.56 3.97 -4.93
C PHE A 46 -4.75 5.18 -5.34
N HIS A 47 -4.84 6.22 -4.52
CA HIS A 47 -3.82 7.24 -4.37
C HIS A 47 -3.09 7.00 -3.05
N PHE A 48 -1.84 6.56 -3.15
CA PHE A 48 -1.00 6.28 -1.99
C PHE A 48 -0.25 7.52 -1.53
N ASN A 49 -0.45 7.84 -0.26
CA ASN A 49 0.30 8.80 0.55
C ASN A 49 0.28 8.33 2.01
N ASN A 50 0.80 9.16 2.91
CA ASN A 50 0.46 9.06 4.32
C ASN A 50 0.05 10.42 4.87
N LYS A 51 -0.63 10.34 6.01
CA LYS A 51 -1.04 11.50 6.79
C LYS A 51 -0.90 11.27 8.27
N LYS A 52 -0.90 12.38 9.02
CA LYS A 52 -1.15 12.42 10.45
C LYS A 52 -2.39 13.23 10.80
N TYR A 53 -2.67 14.32 10.07
CA TYR A 53 -3.74 15.26 10.39
C TYR A 53 -4.86 15.24 9.36
N ALA A 54 -4.54 15.45 8.09
CA ALA A 54 -5.54 15.55 7.03
C ALA A 54 -4.93 15.03 5.71
N ASP A 55 -5.18 15.71 4.61
CA ASP A 55 -4.58 15.41 3.32
C ASP A 55 -3.13 15.93 3.26
N ASP A 56 -2.25 15.34 4.07
CA ASP A 56 -0.90 15.86 4.31
C ASP A 56 0.07 15.50 3.17
N ASP A 57 -0.29 14.53 2.31
CA ASP A 57 0.48 14.09 1.15
C ASP A 57 1.93 13.67 1.44
N LEU A 58 2.17 13.07 2.61
CA LEU A 58 3.52 12.64 3.05
C LEU A 58 3.96 11.34 2.35
N THR A 59 5.27 11.08 2.35
CA THR A 59 5.92 9.84 1.88
C THR A 59 5.14 8.57 2.27
N VAL A 60 5.00 7.59 1.36
CA VAL A 60 4.16 6.41 1.56
C VAL A 60 4.82 5.53 2.63
N GLY A 61 4.06 4.97 3.55
CA GLY A 61 4.55 4.18 4.68
C GLY A 61 5.32 4.96 5.76
N SER A 62 5.34 6.31 5.73
CA SER A 62 6.16 7.09 6.67
C SER A 62 5.48 7.36 8.02
N ILE A 63 4.16 7.30 8.08
CA ILE A 63 3.35 7.48 9.29
C ILE A 63 2.41 6.28 9.38
N ASN A 64 2.26 5.70 10.56
CA ASN A 64 1.40 4.53 10.78
C ASN A 64 1.55 3.42 9.68
N PRO A 65 2.76 2.84 9.53
CA PRO A 65 3.00 1.82 8.50
C PRO A 65 2.13 0.58 8.67
N TYR A 66 1.56 0.35 9.86
CA TYR A 66 0.68 -0.78 10.13
C TYR A 66 -0.68 -0.64 9.43
N GLU A 67 -1.31 0.54 9.45
CA GLU A 67 -2.55 0.79 8.67
C GLU A 67 -2.33 0.54 7.17
N PHE A 68 -1.19 1.00 6.64
CA PHE A 68 -0.86 0.75 5.25
C PHE A 68 -0.68 -0.74 4.94
N PHE A 69 -0.11 -1.50 5.87
CA PHE A 69 -0.05 -2.96 5.79
C PHE A 69 -1.42 -3.62 5.86
N LEU A 70 -2.32 -3.18 6.74
CA LEU A 70 -3.67 -3.71 6.84
C LEU A 70 -4.47 -3.46 5.54
N ILE A 71 -4.27 -2.33 4.86
CA ILE A 71 -4.86 -2.11 3.53
C ILE A 71 -4.37 -3.16 2.52
N PHE A 72 -3.06 -3.42 2.46
CA PHE A 72 -2.51 -4.47 1.60
C PHE A 72 -2.94 -5.88 2.03
N ASN A 73 -3.17 -6.11 3.33
CA ASN A 73 -3.71 -7.36 3.83
C ASN A 73 -5.08 -7.68 3.21
N GLU A 74 -5.97 -6.69 3.11
CA GLU A 74 -7.27 -6.87 2.46
C GLU A 74 -7.14 -7.11 0.96
N LEU A 75 -6.22 -6.40 0.29
CA LEU A 75 -5.96 -6.59 -1.15
C LEU A 75 -5.49 -8.02 -1.46
N VAL A 76 -4.52 -8.52 -0.70
CA VAL A 76 -4.01 -9.90 -0.86
C VAL A 76 -5.07 -10.92 -0.48
N SER A 77 -5.81 -10.70 0.61
CA SER A 77 -6.88 -11.61 1.04
C SER A 77 -7.96 -11.75 -0.05
N ALA A 78 -8.38 -10.63 -0.65
CA ALA A 78 -9.38 -10.63 -1.70
C ALA A 78 -8.90 -11.38 -2.96
N GLU A 79 -7.63 -11.21 -3.35
CA GLU A 79 -7.04 -11.94 -4.47
C GLU A 79 -7.05 -13.47 -4.21
N GLU A 80 -6.68 -13.90 -3.00
CA GLU A 80 -6.72 -15.32 -2.61
C GLU A 80 -8.14 -15.91 -2.57
N ASP A 81 -9.14 -15.10 -2.20
CA ASP A 81 -10.56 -15.45 -2.24
C ASP A 81 -11.15 -15.43 -3.67
N GLY A 82 -10.33 -15.09 -4.67
CA GLY A 82 -10.71 -15.07 -6.07
C GLY A 82 -11.48 -13.83 -6.50
N ILE A 83 -11.52 -12.79 -5.68
CA ILE A 83 -12.08 -11.48 -6.02
C ILE A 83 -11.15 -10.81 -7.03
N LYS A 84 -11.57 -10.79 -8.30
CA LYS A 84 -10.82 -10.14 -9.37
C LYS A 84 -11.16 -8.67 -9.44
N ALA A 85 -10.26 -7.81 -8.95
CA ALA A 85 -10.34 -6.37 -9.13
C ALA A 85 -9.20 -5.89 -10.02
N ASN A 86 -9.51 -5.09 -11.05
CA ASN A 86 -8.49 -4.40 -11.84
C ASN A 86 -8.14 -3.08 -11.15
N ILE A 87 -7.33 -3.17 -10.11
CA ILE A 87 -6.97 -2.04 -9.25
C ILE A 87 -5.81 -1.28 -9.87
N ALA A 88 -6.00 0.04 -10.02
CA ALA A 88 -4.94 0.92 -10.44
C ALA A 88 -4.20 1.50 -9.21
N TYR A 89 -2.89 1.30 -9.13
CA TYR A 89 -2.06 1.78 -8.02
C TYR A 89 -1.29 3.04 -8.42
N MET A 90 -1.54 4.14 -7.73
CA MET A 90 -0.88 5.42 -7.97
C MET A 90 -0.32 5.99 -6.67
N ILE A 91 0.69 6.83 -6.79
CA ILE A 91 1.23 7.65 -5.71
C ILE A 91 0.73 9.08 -5.94
N ASP A 92 0.10 9.67 -4.93
CA ASP A 92 -0.35 11.06 -4.95
C ASP A 92 0.24 11.78 -3.74
N GLN A 93 1.33 12.52 -3.94
CA GLN A 93 2.16 13.06 -2.85
C GLN A 93 2.73 14.43 -3.18
N CYS A 94 3.03 15.18 -2.12
CA CYS A 94 3.55 16.54 -2.21
C CYS A 94 4.94 16.62 -1.56
N HIS A 95 5.95 16.75 -2.42
CA HIS A 95 7.36 16.80 -2.02
C HIS A 95 7.75 18.20 -1.52
N ASN A 96 7.48 18.49 -0.25
CA ASN A 96 7.72 19.83 0.32
C ASN A 96 9.16 20.05 0.81
N LEU A 97 9.73 19.09 1.54
CA LEU A 97 11.02 19.23 2.21
C LEU A 97 12.08 18.24 1.70
N LYS A 98 11.67 17.08 1.20
CA LYS A 98 12.58 16.05 0.70
C LYS A 98 12.87 16.26 -0.80
N PRO A 99 14.05 15.84 -1.30
CA PRO A 99 14.31 15.78 -2.73
C PRO A 99 13.31 14.82 -3.41
N LYS A 100 12.60 15.33 -4.43
CA LYS A 100 11.50 14.60 -5.10
C LYS A 100 11.84 13.18 -5.52
N ILE A 101 13.01 12.95 -6.13
CA ILE A 101 13.36 11.61 -6.64
C ILE A 101 13.68 10.65 -5.49
N GLU A 102 14.43 11.10 -4.48
CA GLU A 102 14.75 10.28 -3.32
C GLU A 102 13.51 9.90 -2.52
N GLU A 103 12.59 10.85 -2.32
CA GLU A 103 11.32 10.58 -1.65
C GLU A 103 10.45 9.61 -2.46
N MET A 104 10.41 9.74 -3.79
CA MET A 104 9.69 8.81 -4.64
C MET A 104 10.26 7.39 -4.55
N ILE A 105 11.59 7.24 -4.53
CA ILE A 105 12.25 5.95 -4.31
C ILE A 105 11.81 5.37 -2.96
N GLN A 106 11.86 6.17 -1.88
CA GLN A 106 11.41 5.72 -0.54
C GLN A 106 9.95 5.25 -0.55
N SER A 107 9.05 5.99 -1.19
CA SER A 107 7.63 5.63 -1.30
C SER A 107 7.43 4.29 -2.03
N VAL A 108 8.10 4.10 -3.16
CA VAL A 108 8.04 2.83 -3.93
C VAL A 108 8.62 1.67 -3.14
N GLU A 109 9.74 1.88 -2.44
CA GLU A 109 10.31 0.84 -1.59
C GLU A 109 9.38 0.46 -0.43
N ASN A 110 8.71 1.42 0.18
CA ASN A 110 7.74 1.16 1.24
C ASN A 110 6.51 0.42 0.72
N ILE A 111 6.02 0.73 -0.49
CA ILE A 111 4.96 -0.04 -1.16
C ILE A 111 5.41 -1.51 -1.33
N HIS A 112 6.60 -1.75 -1.87
CA HIS A 112 7.10 -3.12 -2.07
C HIS A 112 7.25 -3.88 -0.75
N LYS A 113 7.80 -3.24 0.30
CA LYS A 113 7.93 -3.84 1.63
C LYS A 113 6.58 -4.24 2.20
N THR A 114 5.62 -3.32 2.15
CA THR A 114 4.28 -3.55 2.71
C THR A 114 3.53 -4.64 1.94
N TYR A 115 3.57 -4.61 0.60
CA TYR A 115 2.95 -5.65 -0.21
C TYR A 115 3.58 -7.02 0.05
N ALA A 116 4.90 -7.11 0.07
CA ALA A 116 5.60 -8.37 0.34
C ALA A 116 5.29 -8.94 1.75
N LYS A 117 5.13 -8.08 2.76
CA LYS A 117 4.65 -8.51 4.09
C LYS A 117 3.22 -9.07 4.03
N ALA A 118 2.32 -8.44 3.27
CA ALA A 118 0.95 -8.93 3.14
C ALA A 118 0.86 -10.29 2.43
N LEU A 119 1.79 -10.57 1.50
CA LEU A 119 1.89 -11.85 0.79
C LEU A 119 2.34 -13.02 1.68
N ILE A 120 3.02 -12.76 2.80
CA ILE A 120 3.54 -13.82 3.68
C ILE A 120 2.63 -14.12 4.89
N VAL A 121 1.45 -13.48 4.96
CA VAL A 121 0.44 -13.79 5.98
C VAL A 121 -0.02 -15.25 5.81
N ASP A 122 0.04 -16.05 6.88
CA ASP A 122 -0.47 -17.43 6.85
C ASP A 122 -2.01 -17.43 6.90
N ARG A 123 -2.61 -17.36 5.71
CA ARG A 123 -4.05 -17.20 5.52
C ARG A 123 -4.84 -18.43 5.98
N LYS A 124 -4.24 -19.61 5.89
CA LYS A 124 -4.86 -20.85 6.35
C LYS A 124 -4.99 -20.84 7.87
N SER A 125 -3.91 -20.51 8.58
CA SER A 125 -3.94 -20.42 10.04
C SER A 125 -4.81 -19.26 10.52
N LEU A 126 -4.74 -18.09 9.84
CA LEU A 126 -5.58 -16.94 10.14
C LEU A 126 -7.08 -17.29 10.08
N ARG A 127 -7.54 -17.90 8.98
CA ARG A 127 -8.95 -18.33 8.83
C ARG A 127 -9.38 -19.32 9.91
N LYS A 128 -8.50 -20.25 10.27
CA LYS A 128 -8.77 -21.21 11.36
C LYS A 128 -8.98 -20.48 12.69
N PHE A 129 -8.07 -19.61 13.09
CA PHE A 129 -8.19 -18.88 14.36
C PHE A 129 -9.39 -17.94 14.38
N GLN A 130 -9.74 -17.33 13.23
CA GLN A 130 -10.98 -16.55 13.09
C GLN A 130 -12.23 -17.41 13.30
N GLN A 131 -12.29 -18.62 12.71
CA GLN A 131 -13.41 -19.56 12.88
C GLN A 131 -13.53 -20.10 14.31
N ASP A 132 -12.40 -20.31 14.97
CA ASP A 132 -12.32 -20.79 16.36
C ASP A 132 -12.52 -19.65 17.39
N GLU A 133 -12.75 -18.40 16.94
CA GLU A 133 -12.84 -17.19 17.77
C GLU A 133 -11.60 -16.92 18.64
N ASP A 134 -10.43 -17.45 18.24
CA ASP A 134 -9.14 -17.19 18.89
C ASP A 134 -8.54 -15.89 18.36
N ILE A 135 -9.08 -14.77 18.86
CA ILE A 135 -8.72 -13.41 18.42
C ILE A 135 -7.22 -13.13 18.64
N ILE A 136 -6.65 -13.65 19.74
CA ILE A 136 -5.24 -13.44 20.08
C ILE A 136 -4.34 -14.10 19.05
N MET A 137 -4.64 -15.33 18.65
CA MET A 137 -3.85 -16.01 17.64
C MET A 137 -4.09 -15.46 16.23
N ALA A 138 -5.30 -15.02 15.91
CA ALA A 138 -5.58 -14.33 14.65
C ALA A 138 -4.77 -13.03 14.51
N GLU A 139 -4.75 -12.19 15.55
CA GLU A 139 -3.93 -10.97 15.60
C GLU A 139 -2.43 -11.28 15.49
N LYS A 140 -1.98 -12.33 16.18
CA LYS A 140 -0.58 -12.76 16.15
C LYS A 140 -0.11 -13.12 14.73
N ILE A 141 -0.92 -13.84 13.94
CA ILE A 141 -0.56 -14.18 12.55
C ILE A 141 -0.35 -12.92 11.69
N ILE A 142 -1.21 -11.92 11.87
CA ILE A 142 -1.14 -10.66 11.12
C ILE A 142 0.10 -9.85 11.54
N THR A 143 0.35 -9.74 12.85
CA THR A 143 1.48 -8.98 13.40
C THR A 143 2.82 -9.64 13.14
N GLU A 144 2.93 -10.97 13.17
CA GLU A 144 4.17 -11.69 12.81
C GLU A 144 4.58 -11.44 11.34
N ALA A 145 3.62 -11.43 10.42
CA ALA A 145 3.87 -11.08 9.02
C ALA A 145 4.31 -9.61 8.87
N PHE A 146 3.68 -8.70 9.62
CA PHE A 146 4.06 -7.29 9.64
C PHE A 146 5.47 -7.07 10.22
N ASP A 147 5.86 -7.77 11.28
CA ASP A 147 7.13 -7.58 11.97
C ASP A 147 8.30 -8.29 11.26
N THR A 148 8.02 -9.16 10.30
CA THR A 148 9.04 -9.86 9.53
C THR A 148 9.94 -8.87 8.76
N ASP A 149 11.26 -9.02 8.89
CA ASP A 149 12.20 -8.31 8.04
C ASP A 149 12.15 -8.87 6.61
N ILE A 150 11.47 -8.13 5.74
CA ILE A 150 11.21 -8.50 4.36
C ILE A 150 12.36 -8.10 3.41
N THR A 151 13.37 -7.39 3.91
CA THR A 151 14.48 -6.85 3.11
C THR A 151 15.22 -7.92 2.29
N PRO A 152 15.56 -9.11 2.85
CA PRO A 152 16.22 -10.16 2.08
C PRO A 152 15.41 -10.64 0.88
N LEU A 153 14.07 -10.72 1.01
CA LEU A 153 13.19 -11.11 -0.09
C LEU A 153 13.24 -10.06 -1.22
N LEU A 154 13.13 -8.77 -0.87
CA LEU A 154 13.19 -7.70 -1.88
C LEU A 154 14.53 -7.63 -2.59
N PHE A 155 15.64 -7.90 -1.90
CA PHE A 155 16.95 -7.99 -2.53
C PHE A 155 17.01 -9.12 -3.55
N LYS A 156 16.45 -10.30 -3.22
CA LYS A 156 16.40 -11.41 -4.15
C LYS A 156 15.59 -11.09 -5.40
N VAL A 157 14.43 -10.45 -5.24
CA VAL A 157 13.60 -9.99 -6.36
C VAL A 157 14.35 -9.01 -7.26
N ARG A 158 15.06 -8.03 -6.67
CA ARG A 158 15.85 -7.03 -7.42
C ARG A 158 17.03 -7.66 -8.17
N GLU A 159 17.71 -8.63 -7.54
CA GLU A 159 18.77 -9.41 -8.19
C GLU A 159 18.24 -10.16 -9.43
N GLU A 160 17.09 -10.84 -9.31
CA GLU A 160 16.46 -11.57 -10.42
C GLU A 160 15.97 -10.65 -11.55
N MET A 161 15.56 -9.43 -11.21
CA MET A 161 15.20 -8.39 -12.18
C MET A 161 16.41 -7.71 -12.83
N GLY A 162 17.63 -7.94 -12.33
CA GLY A 162 18.84 -7.29 -12.81
C GLY A 162 18.89 -5.78 -12.51
N VAL A 163 18.26 -5.33 -11.42
CA VAL A 163 18.24 -3.92 -10.98
C VAL A 163 19.03 -3.73 -9.68
N PRO A 164 19.42 -2.49 -9.30
CA PRO A 164 20.17 -2.25 -8.07
C PRO A 164 19.45 -2.76 -6.81
N LEU A 165 20.21 -3.37 -5.91
CA LEU A 165 19.68 -3.93 -4.65
C LEU A 165 19.20 -2.83 -3.69
N ASP A 166 19.95 -1.73 -3.60
CA ASP A 166 19.58 -0.49 -2.92
C ASP A 166 19.38 0.63 -3.97
N PRO A 167 18.13 0.92 -4.36
CA PRO A 167 17.84 1.95 -5.35
C PRO A 167 18.22 3.36 -4.91
N LEU A 168 18.19 3.66 -3.61
CA LEU A 168 18.50 5.00 -3.10
C LEU A 168 20.00 5.25 -3.08
N GLU A 169 20.78 4.27 -2.62
CA GLU A 169 22.24 4.32 -2.67
C GLU A 169 22.72 4.43 -4.13
N PHE A 170 22.21 3.56 -5.01
CA PHE A 170 22.52 3.63 -6.43
C PHE A 170 22.17 4.98 -7.07
N PHE A 171 21.00 5.55 -6.73
CA PHE A 171 20.61 6.87 -7.23
C PHE A 171 21.59 7.95 -6.81
N ARG A 172 22.03 7.96 -5.54
CA ARG A 172 23.00 8.93 -5.02
C ARG A 172 24.37 8.76 -5.66
N GLU A 173 24.87 7.53 -5.77
CA GLU A 173 26.15 7.25 -6.42
C GLU A 173 26.17 7.60 -7.91
N SER A 174 25.02 7.53 -8.58
CA SER A 174 24.91 7.84 -10.00
C SER A 174 25.22 9.31 -10.35
N GLY A 175 25.18 10.23 -9.37
CA GLY A 175 25.35 11.66 -9.59
C GLY A 175 24.28 12.27 -10.50
N TYR A 176 23.14 11.59 -10.67
CA TYR A 176 22.11 11.99 -11.61
C TYR A 176 21.47 13.32 -11.22
N LEU A 177 21.27 13.56 -9.92
CA LEU A 177 20.65 14.78 -9.43
C LEU A 177 21.51 16.01 -9.78
N GLU A 178 22.83 15.93 -9.56
CA GLU A 178 23.79 16.96 -9.90
C GLU A 178 23.83 17.19 -11.40
N LYS A 179 23.78 16.12 -12.19
CA LYS A 179 23.75 16.19 -13.65
C LYS A 179 22.52 16.97 -14.14
N ILE A 180 21.32 16.62 -13.70
CA ILE A 180 20.10 17.30 -14.16
C ILE A 180 20.01 18.75 -13.66
N GLN A 181 20.58 19.06 -12.49
CA GLN A 181 20.62 20.43 -11.98
C GLN A 181 21.53 21.33 -12.82
N ARG A 182 22.63 20.81 -13.40
CA ARG A 182 23.50 21.57 -14.31
C ARG A 182 22.86 21.87 -15.67
N HIS A 183 21.82 21.12 -16.05
CA HIS A 183 21.15 21.23 -17.35
C HIS A 183 19.78 21.93 -17.28
N ARG A 184 19.43 22.52 -16.13
CA ARG A 184 18.22 23.32 -15.90
C ARG A 184 18.60 24.79 -15.77
#